data_AF-A0A1G2DY11-F1
#
_entry.id   AF-A0A1G2DY11-F1
#
_cell.length_a   1.000
_cell.length_b   1.000
_cell.length_c   1.000
_cell.angle_alpha   90.00
_cell.angle_beta   90.00
_cell.angle_gamma   90.00
#
_symmetry.space_group_name_H-M   'P 1'
#
loop_
_entity.id
_entity.type
_entity.pdbx_description
1 polymer ?
#
loop_
_entity_poly.entity_id
_entity_poly.type
_entity_poly.pdbx_seq_one_letter_code
_entity_poly.pdbx_strand_id
1 'polypeptide(L)'
;MLQSEIFPKTKKEAPKDAESINHKLLVRAGFIDQLMAGSWTILPLGWRVITKINQVIREEMNAIGGLEMLMPLLHPRSIWEETGRWEKAKEIMYQFKMSGREYGLAFTHEEIVLDLLRKNIKSYTDLPVSVYHFSTKFRDEARPRSGILRGREFMMKDLYSAHASEEDLMAYYQKVKGAYSKIFKRLGFNFKISEASGGVFTDKHTHEFQVLCNTGEDMIFHCDKCDWSYNKEIYEGKPGDLCPKCKEGKVKEAKSIEVGNIFPLGTWLSERMRVYYTDKEGRKRTVWFGSYGIGPTRVLGAWVEVSHDERGIIWNKAMTPFDVHLIDLKSKDNKESKVKKIYKKLEDKGLEVLLDDRDVSAGEKFAEADLIGIPVRLVVSKETGDKIEWKLRTSDKKELLSFDEVLARLKI
;
A
#
# COMPACT_ATOMS: atom_id res chain seq x y z
N MET A 1 0.29 23.79 4.47
CA MET A 1 -0.89 23.94 3.58
C MET A 1 -2.03 24.57 4.36
N LEU A 2 -2.80 25.49 3.76
CA LEU A 2 -4.01 26.05 4.36
C LEU A 2 -5.21 25.13 4.09
N GLN A 3 -6.01 24.84 5.11
CA GLN A 3 -7.19 23.97 4.97
C GLN A 3 -8.31 24.66 4.19
N SER A 4 -8.36 26.00 4.21
CA SER A 4 -9.23 26.79 3.33
C SER A 4 -8.94 26.55 1.83
N GLU A 5 -7.75 26.11 1.47
CA GLU A 5 -7.32 25.86 0.08
C GLU A 5 -7.40 24.38 -0.33
N ILE A 6 -7.62 23.45 0.63
CA ILE A 6 -7.76 22.02 0.31
C ILE A 6 -8.98 21.78 -0.59
N PHE A 7 -8.79 20.95 -1.62
CA PHE A 7 -9.86 20.42 -2.45
C PHE A 7 -9.84 18.89 -2.45
N PRO A 8 -11.00 18.22 -2.35
CA PRO A 8 -12.29 18.75 -1.91
C PRO A 8 -12.33 18.94 -0.38
N LYS A 9 -13.38 19.60 0.12
CA LYS A 9 -13.66 19.66 1.56
C LYS A 9 -14.19 18.32 2.07
N THR A 10 -14.09 18.09 3.38
CA THR A 10 -14.70 16.93 4.01
C THR A 10 -16.23 16.98 3.91
N LYS A 11 -16.87 15.81 3.92
CA LYS A 11 -18.33 15.65 3.91
C LYS A 11 -18.83 15.41 5.34
N LYS A 12 -20.03 15.91 5.66
CA LYS A 12 -20.65 15.67 6.98
C LYS A 12 -21.04 14.20 7.16
N GLU A 13 -21.63 13.62 6.12
CA GLU A 13 -22.12 12.24 6.09
C GLU A 13 -21.24 11.38 5.19
N ALA A 14 -21.12 10.09 5.53
CA ALA A 14 -20.52 9.09 4.65
C ALA A 14 -21.50 8.71 3.52
N PRO A 15 -21.01 8.15 2.39
CA PRO A 15 -21.88 7.61 1.35
C PRO A 15 -22.82 6.53 1.92
N LYS A 16 -24.09 6.56 1.53
CA LYS A 16 -25.13 5.65 2.08
C LYS A 16 -24.93 4.19 1.66
N ASP A 17 -24.31 3.99 0.51
CA ASP A 17 -23.97 2.71 -0.11
C ASP A 17 -22.60 2.17 0.32
N ALA A 18 -21.84 2.94 1.10
CA ALA A 18 -20.58 2.47 1.65
C ALA A 18 -20.81 1.47 2.79
N GLU A 19 -20.35 0.23 2.63
CA GLU A 19 -20.41 -0.79 3.69
C GLU A 19 -19.16 -0.77 4.58
N SER A 20 -17.98 -0.86 3.95
CA SER A 20 -16.67 -0.95 4.60
C SER A 20 -16.21 0.38 5.21
N ILE A 21 -15.40 0.30 6.26
CA ILE A 21 -14.96 1.47 7.04
C ILE A 21 -14.02 2.35 6.20
N ASN A 22 -13.12 1.74 5.43
CA ASN A 22 -12.23 2.46 4.53
C ASN A 22 -13.02 3.31 3.52
N HIS A 23 -14.07 2.75 2.90
CA HIS A 23 -14.93 3.48 1.97
C HIS A 23 -15.58 4.67 2.68
N LYS A 24 -16.26 4.43 3.81
CA LYS A 24 -16.96 5.48 4.58
C LYS A 24 -16.03 6.63 4.95
N LEU A 25 -14.89 6.32 5.58
CA LEU A 25 -13.99 7.31 6.13
C LEU A 25 -13.17 8.02 5.04
N LEU A 26 -12.62 7.29 4.06
CA LEU A 26 -11.79 7.91 3.02
C LEU A 26 -12.60 8.86 2.13
N VAL A 27 -13.86 8.53 1.80
CA VAL A 27 -14.72 9.45 1.03
C VAL A 27 -15.14 10.65 1.89
N ARG A 28 -15.57 10.40 3.13
CA ARG A 28 -16.01 11.46 4.05
C ARG A 28 -14.89 12.45 4.38
N ALA A 29 -13.66 11.95 4.55
CA ALA A 29 -12.48 12.75 4.84
C ALA A 29 -11.83 13.39 3.60
N GLY A 30 -12.34 13.16 2.39
CA GLY A 30 -11.81 13.77 1.17
C GLY A 30 -10.49 13.18 0.67
N PHE A 31 -10.24 11.89 0.91
CA PHE A 31 -9.05 11.17 0.44
C PHE A 31 -9.29 10.46 -0.89
N ILE A 32 -10.51 9.98 -1.13
CA ILE A 32 -10.90 9.33 -2.39
C ILE A 32 -12.30 9.79 -2.81
N ASP A 33 -12.59 9.72 -4.11
CA ASP A 33 -13.92 9.93 -4.66
C ASP A 33 -14.20 8.87 -5.74
N GLN A 34 -15.44 8.38 -5.81
CA GLN A 34 -15.78 7.27 -6.69
C GLN A 34 -16.18 7.78 -8.08
N LEU A 35 -15.43 7.38 -9.11
CA LEU A 35 -15.79 7.72 -10.49
C LEU A 35 -16.81 6.73 -11.07
N MET A 36 -16.61 5.44 -10.78
CA MET A 36 -17.55 4.35 -11.10
C MET A 36 -17.32 3.16 -10.16
N ALA A 37 -18.14 2.11 -10.26
CA ALA A 37 -17.94 0.88 -9.49
C ALA A 37 -16.50 0.33 -9.68
N GLY A 38 -15.73 0.30 -8.59
CA GLY A 38 -14.34 -0.18 -8.61
C GLY A 38 -13.29 0.79 -9.19
N SER A 39 -13.63 2.02 -9.56
CA SER A 39 -12.64 3.03 -10.00
C SER A 39 -12.75 4.28 -9.12
N TRP A 40 -11.60 4.70 -8.60
CA TRP A 40 -11.47 5.71 -7.57
C TRP A 40 -10.52 6.81 -8.00
N THR A 41 -10.97 8.06 -7.91
CA THR A 41 -10.09 9.22 -7.94
C THR A 41 -9.38 9.31 -6.58
N ILE A 42 -8.05 9.27 -6.59
CA ILE A 42 -7.26 9.56 -5.39
C ILE A 42 -7.12 11.07 -5.27
N LEU A 43 -7.73 11.64 -4.24
CA LEU A 43 -7.73 13.09 -3.99
C LEU A 43 -6.42 13.54 -3.34
N PRO A 44 -6.11 14.86 -3.26
CA PRO A 44 -4.83 15.36 -2.79
C PRO A 44 -4.35 14.78 -1.44
N LEU A 45 -5.24 14.63 -0.45
CA LEU A 45 -4.88 14.01 0.83
C LEU A 45 -4.55 12.51 0.69
N GLY A 46 -5.36 11.77 -0.08
CA GLY A 46 -5.09 10.37 -0.41
C GLY A 46 -3.77 10.19 -1.14
N TRP A 47 -3.47 11.08 -2.08
CA TRP A 47 -2.26 11.03 -2.87
C TRP A 47 -1.01 11.31 -2.04
N ARG A 48 -1.08 12.22 -1.07
CA ARG A 48 -0.01 12.44 -0.09
C ARG A 48 0.31 11.18 0.71
N VAL A 49 -0.71 10.49 1.22
CA VAL A 49 -0.53 9.23 1.96
C VAL A 49 0.06 8.13 1.07
N ILE A 50 -0.49 7.94 -0.13
CA ILE A 50 0.02 6.94 -1.08
C ILE A 50 1.48 7.24 -1.47
N THR A 51 1.84 8.51 -1.65
CA THR A 51 3.22 8.90 -1.94
C THR A 51 4.17 8.50 -0.81
N LYS A 52 3.76 8.67 0.46
CA LYS A 52 4.55 8.23 1.62
C LYS A 52 4.65 6.70 1.70
N ILE A 53 3.55 5.98 1.44
CA ILE A 53 3.55 4.52 1.34
C ILE A 53 4.54 4.05 0.25
N ASN A 54 4.46 4.65 -0.94
CA ASN A 54 5.36 4.36 -2.06
C ASN A 54 6.81 4.64 -1.69
N GLN A 55 7.09 5.72 -0.96
CA GLN A 55 8.45 6.05 -0.53
C GLN A 55 9.03 5.00 0.42
N VAL A 56 8.24 4.52 1.40
CA VAL A 56 8.66 3.40 2.27
C VAL A 56 8.93 2.14 1.46
N ILE A 57 8.06 1.80 0.50
CA ILE A 57 8.25 0.64 -0.38
C ILE A 57 9.52 0.80 -1.21
N ARG A 58 9.72 1.96 -1.86
CA ARG A 58 10.87 2.28 -2.70
C ARG A 58 12.18 2.12 -1.96
N GLU A 59 12.28 2.65 -0.75
CA GLU A 59 13.50 2.54 0.06
C GLU A 59 13.88 1.08 0.33
N GLU A 60 12.92 0.24 0.68
CA GLU A 60 13.18 -1.18 0.97
C GLU A 60 13.43 -2.01 -0.29
N MET A 61 12.85 -1.63 -1.44
CA MET A 61 13.16 -2.26 -2.74
C MET A 61 14.56 -1.88 -3.23
N ASN A 62 14.94 -0.61 -3.11
CA ASN A 62 16.28 -0.15 -3.46
C ASN A 62 17.34 -0.77 -2.55
N ALA A 63 17.05 -0.93 -1.26
CA ALA A 63 17.97 -1.55 -0.29
C ALA A 63 18.31 -3.02 -0.63
N ILE A 64 17.45 -3.72 -1.39
CA ILE A 64 17.73 -5.09 -1.87
C ILE A 64 18.25 -5.14 -3.31
N GLY A 65 18.60 -3.98 -3.90
CA GLY A 65 19.16 -3.87 -5.25
C GLY A 65 18.12 -3.80 -6.37
N GLY A 66 16.85 -3.55 -6.04
CA GLY A 66 15.80 -3.33 -7.03
C GLY A 66 16.02 -2.02 -7.81
N LEU A 67 15.81 -2.07 -9.12
CA LEU A 67 15.94 -0.93 -10.02
C LEU A 67 14.55 -0.43 -10.45
N GLU A 68 14.22 0.81 -10.10
CA GLU A 68 12.94 1.41 -10.47
C GLU A 68 12.90 1.84 -11.94
N MET A 69 11.82 1.51 -12.63
CA MET A 69 11.54 1.91 -14.01
C MET A 69 10.05 2.19 -14.19
N LEU A 70 9.59 2.44 -15.43
CA LEU A 70 8.17 2.55 -15.77
C LEU A 70 7.90 1.74 -17.03
N MET A 71 6.79 1.01 -17.06
CA MET A 71 6.43 0.12 -18.17
C MET A 71 5.09 0.56 -18.78
N PRO A 72 4.87 0.32 -20.09
CA PRO A 72 3.60 0.66 -20.74
C PRO A 72 2.44 -0.11 -20.12
N LEU A 73 1.23 0.45 -20.22
CA LEU A 73 -0.01 -0.17 -19.71
C LEU A 73 -0.86 -0.81 -20.81
N LEU A 74 -0.56 -0.51 -22.07
CA LEU A 74 -1.26 -1.05 -23.23
C LEU A 74 -0.37 -2.12 -23.88
N HIS A 75 -0.77 -3.38 -23.79
CA HIS A 75 0.02 -4.51 -24.27
C HIS A 75 -0.58 -5.05 -25.57
N PRO A 76 0.24 -5.33 -26.60
CA PRO A 76 -0.25 -6.02 -27.80
C PRO A 76 -0.57 -7.49 -27.48
N ARG A 77 -1.60 -8.05 -28.12
CA ARG A 77 -1.95 -9.49 -28.00
C ARG A 77 -0.75 -10.42 -28.19
N SER A 78 0.09 -10.15 -29.19
CA SER A 78 1.23 -10.99 -29.59
C SER A 78 2.16 -11.35 -28.43
N ILE A 79 2.43 -10.45 -27.48
CA ILE A 79 3.35 -10.74 -26.38
C ILE A 79 2.77 -11.76 -25.37
N TRP A 80 1.46 -11.72 -25.15
CA TRP A 80 0.73 -12.63 -24.27
C TRP A 80 0.44 -13.98 -24.93
N GLU A 81 0.42 -14.03 -26.26
CA GLU A 81 0.30 -15.28 -27.01
C GLU A 81 1.56 -16.13 -26.88
N GLU A 82 2.74 -15.53 -26.75
CA GLU A 82 3.99 -16.27 -26.53
C GLU A 82 3.93 -17.14 -25.27
N THR A 83 3.30 -16.64 -24.19
CA THR A 83 3.10 -17.40 -22.95
C THR A 83 1.82 -18.22 -22.96
N GLY A 84 0.98 -18.11 -24.00
CA GLY A 84 -0.35 -18.73 -24.05
C GLY A 84 -1.32 -18.21 -23.00
N ARG A 85 -1.00 -17.10 -22.31
CA ARG A 85 -1.87 -16.51 -21.28
C ARG A 85 -2.97 -15.62 -21.86
N TRP A 86 -2.88 -15.18 -23.12
CA TRP A 86 -3.88 -14.29 -23.72
C TRP A 86 -5.33 -14.78 -23.54
N GLU A 87 -5.61 -16.04 -23.87
CA GLU A 87 -6.96 -16.60 -23.75
C GLU A 87 -7.40 -16.76 -22.29
N LYS A 88 -6.53 -17.28 -21.42
CA LYS A 88 -6.80 -17.43 -19.98
C LYS A 88 -7.00 -16.08 -19.28
N ALA A 89 -6.29 -15.04 -19.73
CA ALA A 89 -6.35 -13.71 -19.15
C ALA A 89 -7.70 -13.02 -19.42
N LYS A 90 -8.55 -13.52 -20.31
CA LYS A 90 -9.90 -12.95 -20.55
C LYS A 90 -10.77 -12.86 -19.29
N GLU A 91 -10.51 -13.71 -18.30
CA GLU A 91 -11.24 -13.68 -17.02
C GLU A 91 -10.93 -12.43 -16.19
N ILE A 92 -9.79 -11.78 -16.40
CA ILE A 92 -9.34 -10.66 -15.56
C ILE A 92 -8.79 -9.45 -16.32
N MET A 93 -8.43 -9.59 -17.60
CA MET A 93 -7.79 -8.56 -18.41
C MET A 93 -8.81 -7.91 -19.32
N TYR A 94 -8.89 -6.58 -19.30
CA TYR A 94 -9.61 -5.86 -20.34
C TYR A 94 -8.92 -6.04 -21.68
N GLN A 95 -9.59 -6.71 -22.61
CA GLN A 95 -9.14 -6.94 -23.98
C GLN A 95 -10.03 -6.20 -24.96
N PHE A 96 -9.44 -5.56 -25.96
CA PHE A 96 -10.17 -4.83 -26.99
C PHE A 96 -9.45 -4.81 -28.33
N LYS A 97 -10.19 -4.47 -29.38
CA LYS A 97 -9.70 -4.36 -30.75
C LYS A 97 -9.68 -2.91 -31.21
N MET A 98 -8.55 -2.45 -31.73
CA MET A 98 -8.37 -1.10 -32.28
C MET A 98 -7.59 -1.17 -33.61
N SER A 99 -8.14 -0.57 -34.67
CA SER A 99 -7.55 -0.56 -36.01
C SER A 99 -7.12 -1.95 -36.51
N GLY A 100 -7.97 -2.95 -36.28
CA GLY A 100 -7.71 -4.34 -36.70
C GLY A 100 -6.76 -5.13 -35.81
N ARG A 101 -6.17 -4.54 -34.77
CA ARG A 101 -5.24 -5.19 -33.82
C ARG A 101 -5.87 -5.34 -32.44
N GLU A 102 -5.43 -6.33 -31.69
CA GLU A 102 -5.92 -6.59 -30.33
C GLU A 102 -4.91 -6.15 -29.27
N TYR A 103 -5.44 -5.56 -28.20
CA TYR A 103 -4.68 -5.01 -27.09
C TYR A 103 -5.33 -5.39 -25.76
N GLY A 104 -4.50 -5.51 -24.72
CA GLY A 104 -4.92 -5.68 -23.34
C GLY A 104 -4.44 -4.53 -22.47
N LEU A 105 -5.24 -4.12 -21.48
CA LEU A 105 -4.75 -3.28 -20.40
C LEU A 105 -4.02 -4.13 -19.36
N ALA A 106 -2.89 -3.63 -18.88
CA ALA A 106 -2.03 -4.36 -17.98
C ALA A 106 -2.71 -4.67 -16.64
N PHE A 107 -2.95 -5.96 -16.36
CA PHE A 107 -3.28 -6.45 -15.02
C PHE A 107 -2.04 -6.90 -14.23
N THR A 108 -0.92 -7.11 -14.94
CA THR A 108 0.43 -7.46 -14.49
C THR A 108 1.43 -7.26 -15.66
N HIS A 109 2.73 -7.48 -15.44
CA HIS A 109 3.81 -7.16 -16.39
C HIS A 109 4.86 -8.28 -16.59
N GLU A 110 4.60 -9.55 -16.23
CA GLU A 110 5.59 -10.63 -16.39
C GLU A 110 6.15 -10.73 -17.83
N GLU A 111 5.27 -10.77 -18.84
CA GLU A 111 5.63 -10.86 -20.26
C GLU A 111 6.47 -9.68 -20.72
N ILE A 112 6.17 -8.47 -20.23
CA ILE A 112 6.83 -7.23 -20.63
C ILE A 112 8.26 -7.21 -20.09
N VAL A 113 8.46 -7.66 -18.85
CA VAL A 113 9.79 -7.77 -18.27
C VAL A 113 10.60 -8.86 -18.97
N LEU A 114 10.01 -10.03 -19.24
CA LEU A 114 10.71 -11.11 -19.95
C LEU A 114 11.13 -10.71 -21.37
N ASP A 115 10.30 -9.93 -22.08
CA ASP A 115 10.65 -9.35 -23.37
C ASP A 115 11.83 -8.36 -23.28
N LEU A 116 11.90 -7.58 -22.20
CA LEU A 116 13.03 -6.69 -21.94
C LEU A 116 14.29 -7.49 -21.59
N LEU A 117 14.17 -8.51 -20.74
CA LEU A 117 15.28 -9.35 -20.30
C LEU A 117 15.92 -10.09 -21.47
N ARG A 118 15.14 -10.72 -22.37
CA ARG A 118 15.70 -11.45 -23.52
C ARG A 118 16.48 -10.59 -24.52
N LYS A 119 16.23 -9.28 -24.53
CA LYS A 119 16.95 -8.32 -25.39
C LYS A 119 18.30 -7.90 -24.80
N ASN A 120 18.47 -8.04 -23.49
CA ASN A 120 19.59 -7.45 -22.76
C ASN A 120 20.47 -8.47 -22.02
N ILE A 121 19.94 -9.65 -21.67
CA ILE A 121 20.71 -10.72 -21.02
C ILE A 121 21.25 -11.66 -22.09
N LYS A 122 22.56 -11.91 -22.04
CA LYS A 122 23.27 -12.84 -22.95
C LYS A 122 24.08 -13.87 -22.18
N SER A 123 24.67 -13.51 -21.04
CA SER A 123 25.57 -14.36 -20.25
C SER A 123 25.14 -14.42 -18.80
N TYR A 124 25.62 -15.43 -18.07
CA TYR A 124 25.43 -15.55 -16.63
C TYR A 124 25.96 -14.34 -15.84
N THR A 125 26.89 -13.56 -16.41
CA THR A 125 27.42 -12.33 -15.81
C THR A 125 26.43 -11.17 -15.81
N ASP A 126 25.38 -11.25 -16.62
CA ASP A 126 24.31 -10.25 -16.65
C ASP A 126 23.25 -10.51 -15.56
N LEU A 127 23.40 -11.58 -14.76
CA LEU A 127 22.49 -12.02 -13.72
C LEU A 127 23.14 -11.97 -12.33
N PRO A 128 22.39 -11.71 -11.25
CA PRO A 128 20.94 -11.50 -11.22
C PRO A 128 20.51 -10.08 -11.62
N VAL A 129 19.26 -9.95 -12.07
CA VAL A 129 18.61 -8.65 -12.33
C VAL A 129 17.36 -8.54 -11.46
N SER A 130 17.11 -7.36 -10.89
CA SER A 130 15.82 -7.04 -10.27
C SER A 130 15.35 -5.66 -10.67
N VAL A 131 14.14 -5.59 -11.23
CA VAL A 131 13.51 -4.36 -11.70
C VAL A 131 12.10 -4.25 -11.15
N TYR A 132 11.63 -3.05 -10.88
CA TYR A 132 10.27 -2.82 -10.39
C TYR A 132 9.70 -1.49 -10.87
N HIS A 133 8.38 -1.32 -10.75
CA HIS A 133 7.76 -0.02 -10.96
C HIS A 133 6.58 0.20 -10.03
N PHE A 134 6.12 1.45 -9.93
CA PHE A 134 4.79 1.77 -9.43
C PHE A 134 3.93 2.15 -10.62
N SER A 135 2.85 1.42 -10.87
CA SER A 135 1.95 1.74 -11.97
C SER A 135 0.51 1.33 -11.69
N THR A 136 -0.41 1.92 -12.44
CA THR A 136 -1.81 1.52 -12.42
C THR A 136 -1.98 0.17 -13.10
N LYS A 137 -2.76 -0.71 -12.46
CA LYS A 137 -3.20 -1.99 -12.99
C LYS A 137 -4.70 -1.96 -13.20
N PHE A 138 -5.13 -2.71 -14.22
CA PHE A 138 -6.54 -2.89 -14.54
C PHE A 138 -6.91 -4.35 -14.40
N ARG A 139 -7.98 -4.64 -13.66
CA ARG A 139 -8.57 -5.98 -13.54
C ARG A 139 -10.06 -5.89 -13.79
N ASP A 140 -10.60 -6.74 -14.64
CA ASP A 140 -12.04 -6.84 -14.88
C ASP A 140 -12.76 -7.54 -13.72
N GLU A 141 -12.75 -6.88 -12.58
CA GLU A 141 -13.41 -7.36 -11.38
C GLU A 141 -14.93 -7.31 -11.58
N ALA A 142 -15.53 -8.49 -11.66
CA ALA A 142 -16.96 -8.66 -11.87
C ALA A 142 -17.78 -8.01 -10.74
N ARG A 143 -17.28 -8.04 -9.50
CA ARG A 143 -17.97 -7.48 -8.33
C ARG A 143 -17.03 -6.64 -7.46
N PRO A 144 -16.71 -5.41 -7.88
CA PRO A 144 -15.92 -4.50 -7.06
C PRO A 144 -16.68 -4.16 -5.78
N ARG A 145 -15.99 -4.21 -4.64
CA ARG A 145 -16.60 -4.04 -3.31
C ARG A 145 -15.58 -3.51 -2.30
N SER A 146 -16.06 -3.20 -1.11
CA SER A 146 -15.20 -2.83 0.03
C SER A 146 -14.32 -1.59 -0.21
N GLY A 147 -14.83 -0.62 -0.97
CA GLY A 147 -14.12 0.64 -1.23
C GLY A 147 -12.90 0.46 -2.13
N ILE A 148 -11.74 0.97 -1.68
CA ILE A 148 -10.48 0.92 -2.43
C ILE A 148 -9.77 -0.45 -2.30
N LEU A 149 -10.28 -1.35 -1.46
CA LEU A 149 -9.67 -2.68 -1.24
C LEU A 149 -9.82 -3.59 -2.46
N ARG A 150 -10.95 -3.51 -3.18
CA ARG A 150 -11.23 -4.36 -4.34
C ARG A 150 -11.86 -3.56 -5.48
N GLY A 151 -10.99 -2.96 -6.27
CA GLY A 151 -11.34 -2.18 -7.45
C GLY A 151 -10.98 -2.85 -8.77
N ARG A 152 -11.33 -2.17 -9.87
CA ARG A 152 -10.97 -2.49 -11.26
C ARG A 152 -9.72 -1.76 -11.70
N GLU A 153 -9.45 -0.60 -11.11
CA GLU A 153 -8.29 0.23 -11.37
C GLU A 153 -7.60 0.53 -10.04
N PHE A 154 -6.31 0.22 -9.94
CA PHE A 154 -5.58 0.38 -8.68
C PHE A 154 -4.07 0.48 -8.90
N MET A 155 -3.35 1.11 -7.98
CA MET A 155 -1.89 1.17 -8.05
C MET A 155 -1.28 -0.11 -7.50
N MET A 156 -0.30 -0.64 -8.22
CA MET A 156 0.54 -1.73 -7.76
C MET A 156 2.02 -1.33 -7.87
N LYS A 157 2.79 -1.70 -6.85
CA LYS A 157 4.22 -1.92 -7.00
C LYS A 157 4.42 -3.37 -7.36
N ASP A 158 5.01 -3.65 -8.50
CA ASP A 158 5.39 -4.99 -8.94
C ASP A 158 6.88 -5.01 -9.27
N LEU A 159 7.58 -5.93 -8.61
CA LEU A 159 9.00 -6.22 -8.80
C LEU A 159 9.11 -7.56 -9.49
N TYR A 160 10.11 -7.68 -10.35
CA TYR A 160 10.45 -8.89 -11.08
C TYR A 160 11.94 -9.16 -10.93
N SER A 161 12.32 -10.42 -10.77
CA SER A 161 13.72 -10.81 -10.65
C SER A 161 14.07 -11.97 -11.57
N ALA A 162 15.29 -11.93 -12.12
CA ALA A 162 15.83 -12.89 -13.06
C ALA A 162 17.14 -13.45 -12.51
N HIS A 163 17.29 -14.77 -12.56
CA HIS A 163 18.36 -15.50 -11.88
C HIS A 163 18.93 -16.61 -12.76
N ALA A 164 20.19 -16.95 -12.49
CA ALA A 164 20.88 -18.02 -13.20
C ALA A 164 20.44 -19.42 -12.73
N SER A 165 20.03 -19.56 -11.46
CA SER A 165 19.61 -20.84 -10.88
C SER A 165 18.41 -20.69 -9.93
N GLU A 166 17.79 -21.81 -9.58
CA GLU A 166 16.70 -21.85 -8.60
C GLU A 166 17.16 -21.39 -7.22
N GLU A 167 18.37 -21.79 -6.82
CA GLU A 167 18.95 -21.43 -5.53
C GLU A 167 19.11 -19.91 -5.41
N ASP A 168 19.56 -19.23 -6.46
CA ASP A 168 19.70 -17.77 -6.49
C ASP A 168 18.32 -17.08 -6.46
N LEU A 169 17.35 -17.59 -7.24
CA LEU A 169 15.96 -17.12 -7.16
C LEU A 169 15.39 -17.23 -5.75
N MET A 170 15.56 -18.39 -5.11
CA MET A 170 15.01 -18.63 -3.78
C MET A 170 15.75 -17.82 -2.69
N ALA A 171 17.05 -17.60 -2.84
CA ALA A 171 17.80 -16.69 -1.96
C ALA A 171 17.27 -15.25 -2.09
N TYR A 172 17.02 -14.78 -3.31
CA TYR A 172 16.43 -13.46 -3.54
C TYR A 172 14.97 -13.37 -3.06
N TYR A 173 14.19 -14.43 -3.23
CA TYR A 173 12.82 -14.54 -2.71
C TYR A 173 12.77 -14.30 -1.20
N GLN A 174 13.69 -14.89 -0.43
CA GLN A 174 13.78 -14.63 1.01
C GLN A 174 14.21 -13.19 1.33
N LYS A 175 15.09 -12.58 0.52
CA LYS A 175 15.42 -11.15 0.65
C LYS A 175 14.18 -10.27 0.46
N VAL A 176 13.37 -10.54 -0.57
CA VAL A 176 12.12 -9.78 -0.81
C VAL A 176 11.12 -10.00 0.32
N LYS A 177 10.95 -11.25 0.81
CA LYS A 177 10.10 -11.56 1.96
C LYS A 177 10.50 -10.75 3.21
N GLY A 178 11.81 -10.63 3.46
CA GLY A 178 12.37 -9.78 4.50
C GLY A 178 12.10 -8.29 4.29
N ALA A 179 12.27 -7.78 3.06
CA ALA A 179 12.00 -6.39 2.71
C ALA A 179 10.52 -6.03 2.89
N TYR A 180 9.59 -6.87 2.42
CA TYR A 180 8.15 -6.67 2.65
C TYR A 180 7.80 -6.66 4.13
N SER A 181 8.42 -7.56 4.90
CA SER A 181 8.23 -7.58 6.35
C SER A 181 8.69 -6.27 7.02
N LYS A 182 9.79 -5.67 6.54
CA LYS A 182 10.24 -4.34 7.01
C LYS A 182 9.28 -3.24 6.59
N ILE A 183 8.80 -3.24 5.33
CA ILE A 183 7.81 -2.28 4.83
C ILE A 183 6.58 -2.26 5.74
N PHE A 184 5.93 -3.41 5.95
CA PHE A 184 4.69 -3.45 6.70
C PHE A 184 4.90 -3.15 8.20
N LYS A 185 6.06 -3.50 8.78
CA LYS A 185 6.43 -3.06 10.14
C LYS A 185 6.64 -1.55 10.23
N ARG A 186 7.32 -0.93 9.26
CA ARG A 186 7.54 0.53 9.18
C ARG A 186 6.23 1.28 9.03
N LEU A 187 5.29 0.76 8.25
CA LEU A 187 3.94 1.29 8.10
C LEU A 187 3.08 1.05 9.37
N GLY A 188 3.47 0.12 10.24
CA GLY A 188 2.84 -0.13 11.54
C GLY A 188 1.78 -1.23 11.53
N PHE A 189 1.74 -2.10 10.53
CA PHE A 189 0.78 -3.19 10.45
C PHE A 189 1.11 -4.34 11.41
N ASN A 190 0.06 -4.94 11.96
CA ASN A 190 0.09 -6.29 12.49
C ASN A 190 -0.36 -7.25 11.37
N PHE A 191 0.54 -8.12 10.92
CA PHE A 191 0.29 -9.00 9.78
C PHE A 191 0.86 -10.40 10.02
N LYS A 192 0.35 -11.35 9.24
CA LYS A 192 0.88 -12.72 9.10
C LYS A 192 1.43 -12.90 7.70
N ILE A 193 2.40 -13.80 7.56
CA ILE A 193 2.86 -14.23 6.24
C ILE A 193 2.31 -15.64 6.03
N SER A 194 1.24 -15.72 5.24
CA SER A 194 0.53 -16.96 5.00
C SER A 194 1.07 -17.65 3.76
N GLU A 195 1.38 -18.93 3.88
CA GLU A 195 1.57 -19.77 2.70
C GLU A 195 0.24 -19.89 1.95
N ALA A 196 0.27 -19.76 0.63
CA ALA A 196 -0.93 -19.71 -0.19
C ALA A 196 -0.75 -20.45 -1.52
N SER A 197 -1.86 -20.67 -2.22
CA SER A 197 -1.84 -21.21 -3.58
C SER A 197 -1.11 -20.27 -4.52
N GLY A 198 -0.46 -20.81 -5.56
CA GLY A 198 0.14 -20.02 -6.63
C GLY A 198 -0.86 -19.54 -7.69
N GLY A 199 -2.10 -20.00 -7.63
CA GLY A 199 -3.19 -19.59 -8.51
C GLY A 199 -2.83 -19.71 -10.00
N VAL A 200 -3.13 -18.67 -10.78
CA VAL A 200 -2.82 -18.63 -12.22
C VAL A 200 -1.36 -18.34 -12.54
N PHE A 201 -0.52 -18.07 -11.54
CA PHE A 201 0.86 -17.64 -11.72
C PHE A 201 1.88 -18.78 -11.62
N THR A 202 1.65 -19.76 -10.73
CA THR A 202 2.57 -20.89 -10.51
C THR A 202 1.86 -22.05 -9.82
N ASP A 203 2.35 -23.28 -10.04
CA ASP A 203 1.89 -24.48 -9.32
C ASP A 203 2.58 -24.63 -7.95
N LYS A 204 3.58 -23.79 -7.65
CA LYS A 204 4.28 -23.77 -6.35
C LYS A 204 3.50 -22.95 -5.32
N HIS A 205 3.78 -23.20 -4.04
CA HIS A 205 3.25 -22.36 -2.97
C HIS A 205 3.87 -20.96 -2.99
N THR A 206 3.07 -19.98 -2.61
CA THR A 206 3.43 -18.56 -2.53
C THR A 206 3.36 -18.07 -1.09
N HIS A 207 3.70 -16.79 -0.87
CA HIS A 207 3.53 -16.17 0.44
C HIS A 207 2.77 -14.86 0.32
N GLU A 208 1.59 -14.84 0.94
CA GLU A 208 0.74 -13.66 1.07
C GLU A 208 1.02 -12.93 2.38
N PHE A 209 1.05 -11.60 2.31
CA PHE A 209 1.16 -10.72 3.46
C PHE A 209 -0.24 -10.29 3.87
N GLN A 210 -0.70 -10.85 4.98
CA GLN A 210 -2.10 -10.84 5.40
C GLN A 210 -2.26 -9.97 6.64
N VAL A 211 -2.91 -8.80 6.51
CA VAL A 211 -3.23 -7.92 7.63
C VAL A 211 -4.47 -8.44 8.34
N LEU A 212 -4.37 -8.71 9.64
CA LEU A 212 -5.50 -9.24 10.42
C LEU A 212 -6.62 -8.20 10.49
N CYS A 213 -7.81 -8.57 10.01
CA CYS A 213 -8.94 -7.65 9.90
C CYS A 213 -10.27 -8.40 9.80
N ASN A 214 -11.23 -8.10 10.69
CA ASN A 214 -12.52 -8.80 10.74
C ASN A 214 -13.41 -8.59 9.50
N THR A 215 -13.16 -7.53 8.74
CA THR A 215 -13.83 -7.21 7.46
C THR A 215 -13.05 -7.70 6.25
N GLY A 216 -11.90 -8.35 6.46
CA GLY A 216 -11.09 -8.95 5.42
C GLY A 216 -11.82 -10.02 4.60
N GLU A 217 -11.47 -10.13 3.33
CA GLU A 217 -12.07 -11.10 2.41
C GLU A 217 -11.43 -12.48 2.51
N ASP A 218 -10.15 -12.53 2.92
CA ASP A 218 -9.41 -13.78 3.03
C ASP A 218 -9.63 -14.40 4.40
N MET A 219 -9.52 -15.72 4.44
CA MET A 219 -9.53 -16.50 5.67
C MET A 219 -8.18 -17.21 5.80
N ILE A 220 -7.52 -17.01 6.93
CA ILE A 220 -6.24 -17.64 7.22
C ILE A 220 -6.32 -18.46 8.50
N PHE A 221 -5.50 -19.51 8.55
CA PHE A 221 -5.18 -20.23 9.77
C PHE A 221 -3.80 -19.81 10.22
N HIS A 222 -3.67 -19.35 11.46
CA HIS A 222 -2.38 -18.91 12.01
C HIS A 222 -2.15 -19.43 13.42
N CYS A 223 -0.89 -19.48 13.84
CA CYS A 223 -0.53 -19.79 15.21
C CYS A 223 -0.62 -18.54 16.09
N ASP A 224 -1.04 -18.71 17.34
CA ASP A 224 -1.02 -17.68 18.38
C ASP A 224 0.35 -17.47 19.04
N LYS A 225 1.29 -18.41 18.90
CA LYS A 225 2.65 -18.34 19.50
C LYS A 225 3.79 -18.16 18.50
N CYS A 226 3.65 -18.59 17.25
CA CYS A 226 4.71 -18.48 16.25
C CYS A 226 4.22 -17.85 14.93
N ASP A 227 5.10 -17.82 13.95
CA ASP A 227 4.92 -17.25 12.61
C ASP A 227 4.20 -18.18 11.61
N TRP A 228 3.83 -19.40 12.03
CA TRP A 228 3.09 -20.33 11.18
C TRP A 228 1.73 -19.74 10.77
N SER A 229 1.47 -19.70 9.46
CA SER A 229 0.23 -19.22 8.87
C SER A 229 0.01 -19.80 7.48
N TYR A 230 -1.22 -20.19 7.16
CA TYR A 230 -1.65 -20.71 5.86
C TYR A 230 -2.97 -20.07 5.44
N ASN A 231 -3.14 -19.86 4.14
CA ASN A 231 -4.43 -19.53 3.56
C ASN A 231 -5.36 -20.74 3.69
N LYS A 232 -6.64 -20.51 4.02
CA LYS A 232 -7.66 -21.56 4.16
C LYS A 232 -7.80 -22.44 2.92
N GLU A 233 -7.52 -21.91 1.74
CA GLU A 233 -7.61 -22.66 0.48
C GLU A 233 -6.65 -23.86 0.41
N ILE A 234 -5.56 -23.86 1.19
CA ILE A 234 -4.52 -24.89 1.14
C ILE A 234 -4.29 -25.58 2.49
N TYR A 235 -5.14 -25.34 3.50
CA TYR A 235 -5.02 -25.95 4.82
C TYR A 235 -6.31 -26.64 5.24
N GLU A 236 -6.22 -27.93 5.55
CA GLU A 236 -7.36 -28.78 5.89
C GLU A 236 -7.59 -28.98 7.40
N GLY A 237 -6.75 -28.39 8.26
CA GLY A 237 -6.89 -28.53 9.72
C GLY A 237 -7.98 -27.64 10.33
N LYS A 238 -8.12 -27.69 11.66
CA LYS A 238 -9.21 -27.00 12.37
C LYS A 238 -8.71 -25.98 13.40
N PRO A 239 -9.49 -24.93 13.72
CA PRO A 239 -9.17 -24.04 14.83
C PRO A 239 -9.12 -24.83 16.15
N GLY A 240 -8.14 -24.52 17.00
CA GLY A 240 -7.93 -25.18 18.29
C GLY A 240 -6.92 -26.33 18.28
N ASP A 241 -6.57 -26.87 17.11
CA ASP A 241 -5.52 -27.87 16.94
C ASP A 241 -4.16 -27.33 17.43
N LEU A 242 -3.25 -28.23 17.82
CA LEU A 242 -1.87 -27.85 18.09
C LEU A 242 -1.20 -27.38 16.81
N CYS A 243 -0.50 -26.25 16.89
CA CYS A 243 0.22 -25.68 15.75
C CYS A 243 1.17 -26.73 15.16
N PRO A 244 1.08 -27.01 13.85
CA PRO A 244 1.88 -28.08 13.25
C PRO A 244 3.38 -27.78 13.26
N LYS A 245 3.77 -26.48 13.32
CA LYS A 245 5.17 -26.03 13.37
C LYS A 245 5.78 -26.12 14.77
N CYS A 246 5.23 -25.41 15.76
CA CYS A 246 5.86 -25.31 17.09
C CYS A 246 5.33 -26.31 18.12
N LYS A 247 4.21 -26.99 17.85
CA LYS A 247 3.54 -27.94 18.77
C LYS A 247 3.10 -27.36 20.14
N GLU A 248 3.32 -26.07 20.39
CA GLU A 248 2.98 -25.41 21.65
C GLU A 248 1.82 -24.41 21.55
N GLY A 249 1.66 -23.78 20.39
CA GLY A 249 0.60 -22.81 20.12
C GLY A 249 -0.66 -23.50 19.60
N LYS A 250 -1.77 -22.77 19.59
CA LYS A 250 -3.03 -23.24 19.00
C LYS A 250 -3.25 -22.60 17.63
N VAL A 251 -3.84 -23.36 16.72
CA VAL A 251 -4.33 -22.87 15.44
C VAL A 251 -5.53 -21.96 15.68
N LYS A 252 -5.51 -20.76 15.10
CA LYS A 252 -6.59 -19.78 15.10
C LYS A 252 -7.02 -19.54 13.66
N GLU A 253 -8.32 -19.37 13.45
CA GLU A 253 -8.87 -18.89 12.19
C GLU A 253 -9.14 -17.38 12.33
N ALA A 254 -8.74 -16.61 11.33
CA ALA A 254 -8.93 -15.16 11.30
C ALA A 254 -9.20 -14.69 9.89
N LYS A 255 -10.02 -13.63 9.78
CA LYS A 255 -10.16 -12.88 8.53
C LYS A 255 -8.98 -11.93 8.34
N SER A 256 -8.60 -11.71 7.09
CA SER A 256 -7.47 -10.85 6.75
C SER A 256 -7.61 -10.16 5.39
N ILE A 257 -6.77 -9.14 5.18
CA ILE A 257 -6.64 -8.42 3.92
C ILE A 257 -5.24 -8.69 3.36
N GLU A 258 -5.15 -9.30 2.18
CA GLU A 258 -3.90 -9.45 1.43
C GLU A 258 -3.40 -8.09 0.93
N VAL A 259 -2.27 -7.63 1.46
CA VAL A 259 -1.64 -6.36 1.06
C VAL A 259 -0.43 -6.55 0.13
N GLY A 260 0.02 -7.79 -0.07
CA GLY A 260 1.04 -8.15 -1.03
C GLY A 260 1.24 -9.66 -1.13
N ASN A 261 1.85 -10.10 -2.24
CA ASN A 261 2.13 -11.51 -2.52
C ASN A 261 3.46 -11.63 -3.30
N ILE A 262 4.14 -12.76 -3.12
CA ILE A 262 5.44 -13.06 -3.71
C ILE A 262 5.45 -14.47 -4.33
N PHE A 263 5.85 -14.54 -5.60
CA PHE A 263 5.71 -15.71 -6.46
C PHE A 263 7.08 -16.20 -6.98
N PRO A 264 7.51 -17.44 -6.63
CA PRO A 264 8.64 -18.08 -7.27
C PRO A 264 8.17 -18.74 -8.57
N LEU A 265 8.15 -17.97 -9.67
CA LEU A 265 7.55 -18.41 -10.94
C LEU A 265 8.36 -19.53 -11.63
N GLY A 266 9.66 -19.65 -11.35
CA GLY A 266 10.50 -20.70 -11.95
C GLY A 266 10.87 -20.37 -13.40
N THR A 267 10.92 -21.36 -14.28
CA THR A 267 11.41 -21.19 -15.68
C THR A 267 10.30 -21.14 -16.72
N TRP A 268 9.06 -21.52 -16.41
CA TRP A 268 8.06 -21.82 -17.44
C TRP A 268 7.72 -20.63 -18.35
N LEU A 269 7.63 -19.41 -17.80
CA LEU A 269 7.43 -18.20 -18.62
C LEU A 269 8.66 -17.90 -19.46
N SER A 270 9.86 -17.99 -18.87
CA SER A 270 11.13 -17.80 -19.56
C SER A 270 11.31 -18.81 -20.70
N GLU A 271 10.91 -20.06 -20.53
CA GLU A 271 10.95 -21.10 -21.56
C GLU A 271 10.04 -20.75 -22.73
N ARG A 272 8.79 -20.35 -22.45
CA ARG A 272 7.80 -19.97 -23.47
C ARG A 272 8.23 -18.74 -24.27
N MET A 273 8.81 -17.74 -23.60
CA MET A 273 9.30 -16.50 -24.24
C MET A 273 10.76 -16.57 -24.72
N ARG A 274 11.39 -17.75 -24.60
CA ARG A 274 12.77 -18.01 -25.05
C ARG A 274 13.81 -17.09 -24.40
N VAL A 275 13.65 -16.82 -23.11
CA VAL A 275 14.59 -16.01 -22.31
C VAL A 275 15.71 -16.90 -21.80
N TYR A 276 16.87 -16.81 -22.45
CA TYR A 276 18.02 -17.67 -22.19
C TYR A 276 19.28 -16.86 -21.91
N TYR A 277 20.26 -17.51 -21.29
CA TYR A 277 21.62 -16.99 -21.08
C TYR A 277 22.66 -18.09 -21.34
N THR A 278 23.90 -17.70 -21.61
CA THR A 278 25.04 -18.63 -21.70
C THR A 278 25.69 -18.80 -20.32
N ASP A 279 25.75 -20.03 -19.81
CA ASP A 279 26.40 -20.37 -18.53
C ASP A 279 27.94 -20.35 -18.60
N LYS A 280 28.58 -20.59 -17.45
CA LYS A 280 30.05 -20.60 -17.32
C LYS A 280 30.72 -21.65 -18.21
N GLU A 281 29.99 -22.71 -18.56
CA GLU A 281 30.46 -23.80 -19.42
C GLU A 281 30.08 -23.59 -20.90
N GLY A 282 29.56 -22.41 -21.25
CA GLY A 282 29.19 -22.07 -22.63
C GLY A 282 27.84 -22.65 -23.08
N ARG A 283 27.05 -23.22 -22.16
CA ARG A 283 25.77 -23.87 -22.48
C ARG A 283 24.61 -22.87 -22.37
N LYS A 284 23.64 -23.03 -23.24
CA LYS A 284 22.39 -22.26 -23.21
C LYS A 284 21.50 -22.74 -22.06
N ARG A 285 21.16 -21.84 -21.13
CA ARG A 285 20.31 -22.08 -19.96
C ARG A 285 19.12 -21.14 -19.95
N THR A 286 18.04 -21.56 -19.31
CA THR A 286 16.83 -20.75 -19.13
C THR A 286 16.93 -19.90 -17.87
N VAL A 287 16.42 -18.67 -17.94
CA VAL A 287 16.35 -17.75 -16.80
C VAL A 287 15.30 -18.23 -15.79
N TRP A 288 15.68 -18.23 -14.51
CA TRP A 288 14.77 -18.41 -13.38
C TRP A 288 14.12 -17.08 -13.02
N PHE A 289 12.80 -17.06 -12.84
CA PHE A 289 12.02 -15.82 -12.74
C PHE A 289 11.14 -15.79 -11.49
N GLY A 290 11.00 -14.60 -10.90
CA GLY A 290 10.13 -14.33 -9.76
C GLY A 290 9.36 -13.02 -9.91
N SER A 291 8.18 -12.93 -9.31
CA SER A 291 7.38 -11.69 -9.27
C SER A 291 6.87 -11.38 -7.86
N TYR A 292 6.73 -10.09 -7.54
CA TYR A 292 6.51 -9.63 -6.18
C TYR A 292 5.62 -8.37 -6.18
N GLY A 293 4.37 -8.49 -5.73
CA GLY A 293 3.36 -7.43 -5.75
C GLY A 293 3.06 -6.82 -4.38
N ILE A 294 2.88 -5.50 -4.30
CA ILE A 294 2.24 -4.76 -3.18
C ILE A 294 1.25 -3.81 -3.83
N GLY A 295 0.04 -3.66 -3.28
CA GLY A 295 -0.93 -2.66 -3.75
C GLY A 295 -0.97 -1.42 -2.86
N PRO A 296 -0.24 -0.31 -3.14
CA PRO A 296 -0.27 0.89 -2.31
C PRO A 296 -1.66 1.46 -2.03
N THR A 297 -2.56 1.45 -3.01
CA THR A 297 -3.97 1.87 -2.83
C THR A 297 -4.72 0.93 -1.88
N ARG A 298 -4.46 -0.38 -1.97
CA ARG A 298 -5.02 -1.37 -1.04
C ARG A 298 -4.42 -1.22 0.36
N VAL A 299 -3.13 -0.93 0.48
CA VAL A 299 -2.45 -0.65 1.75
C VAL A 299 -3.09 0.55 2.46
N LEU A 300 -3.42 1.63 1.74
CA LEU A 300 -4.19 2.75 2.27
C LEU A 300 -5.53 2.30 2.86
N GLY A 301 -6.31 1.53 2.09
CA GLY A 301 -7.61 1.02 2.54
C GLY A 301 -7.48 0.09 3.76
N ALA A 302 -6.49 -0.81 3.74
CA ALA A 302 -6.24 -1.77 4.81
C ALA A 302 -5.85 -1.06 6.11
N TRP A 303 -5.06 0.02 6.02
CA TRP A 303 -4.72 0.82 7.20
C TRP A 303 -5.97 1.41 7.85
N VAL A 304 -6.86 2.02 7.06
CA VAL A 304 -8.09 2.62 7.60
C VAL A 304 -9.03 1.58 8.20
N GLU A 305 -9.09 0.36 7.64
CA GLU A 305 -9.87 -0.73 8.27
C GLU A 305 -9.35 -1.10 9.67
N VAL A 306 -8.04 -1.04 9.92
CA VAL A 306 -7.46 -1.48 11.21
C VAL A 306 -7.06 -0.34 12.15
N SER A 307 -7.08 0.91 11.69
CA SER A 307 -6.65 2.07 12.46
C SER A 307 -7.60 3.26 12.30
N HIS A 308 -8.70 3.19 13.05
CA HIS A 308 -9.73 4.20 13.14
C HIS A 308 -10.43 4.14 14.50
N ASP A 309 -11.19 5.17 14.83
CA ASP A 309 -12.19 5.17 15.91
C ASP A 309 -13.54 5.71 15.37
N GLU A 310 -14.51 5.92 16.25
CA GLU A 310 -15.82 6.46 15.90
C GLU A 310 -15.77 7.89 15.32
N ARG A 311 -14.69 8.63 15.57
CA ARG A 311 -14.50 10.01 15.12
C ARG A 311 -13.81 10.07 13.76
N GLY A 312 -12.95 9.11 13.43
CA GLY A 312 -12.27 9.07 12.14
C GLY A 312 -10.99 8.24 12.09
N ILE A 313 -10.13 8.63 11.15
CA ILE A 313 -8.90 7.88 10.83
C ILE A 313 -7.83 8.13 11.91
N ILE A 314 -6.94 7.16 12.13
CA ILE A 314 -5.76 7.31 12.99
C ILE A 314 -4.54 6.91 12.16
N TRP A 315 -3.65 7.85 11.83
CA TRP A 315 -2.50 7.55 10.98
C TRP A 315 -1.26 7.12 11.77
N ASN A 316 -0.47 6.21 11.19
CA ASN A 316 0.94 6.04 11.57
C ASN A 316 1.76 7.24 11.05
N LYS A 317 2.78 7.66 11.82
CA LYS A 317 3.72 8.72 11.42
C LYS A 317 4.35 8.46 10.03
N ALA A 318 4.59 7.21 9.67
CA ALA A 318 5.20 6.84 8.39
C ALA A 318 4.33 7.16 7.16
N MET A 319 3.01 7.33 7.33
CA MET A 319 2.10 7.52 6.19
C MET A 319 1.13 8.70 6.36
N THR A 320 1.10 9.37 7.51
CA THR A 320 0.17 10.49 7.76
C THR A 320 0.30 11.60 6.71
N PRO A 321 -0.81 12.24 6.25
CA PRO A 321 -0.72 13.28 5.21
C PRO A 321 0.03 14.55 5.64
N PHE A 322 0.07 14.83 6.94
CA PHE A 322 0.76 15.94 7.58
C PHE A 322 1.23 15.51 8.97
N ASP A 323 2.33 16.04 9.46
CA ASP A 323 2.82 15.74 10.80
C ASP A 323 1.96 16.41 11.88
N VAL A 324 1.46 17.62 11.58
CA VAL A 324 0.74 18.47 12.53
C VAL A 324 -0.51 19.08 11.90
N HIS A 325 -1.62 19.04 12.63
CA HIS A 325 -2.83 19.82 12.35
C HIS A 325 -2.87 21.02 13.28
N LEU A 326 -2.53 22.20 12.76
CA LEU A 326 -2.53 23.45 13.50
C LEU A 326 -3.92 24.11 13.37
N ILE A 327 -4.58 24.36 14.49
CA ILE A 327 -5.93 24.94 14.54
C ILE A 327 -5.83 26.38 15.02
N ASP A 328 -6.31 27.30 14.19
CA ASP A 328 -6.48 28.71 14.56
C ASP A 328 -7.88 28.94 15.15
N LEU A 329 -7.98 29.18 16.45
CA LEU A 329 -9.21 29.68 17.06
C LEU A 329 -9.14 31.21 17.10
N LYS A 330 -9.64 31.83 16.02
CA LYS A 330 -9.68 33.29 15.87
C LYS A 330 -10.47 33.92 17.02
N SER A 331 -9.93 35.01 17.56
CA SER A 331 -10.65 35.93 18.44
C SER A 331 -10.31 37.36 18.02
N LYS A 332 -11.13 38.34 18.38
CA LYS A 332 -10.88 39.76 18.06
C LYS A 332 -9.51 40.27 18.52
N ASP A 333 -8.91 39.64 19.55
CA ASP A 333 -7.60 39.98 20.10
C ASP A 333 -6.47 39.06 19.60
N ASN A 334 -6.82 37.94 18.95
CA ASN A 334 -5.84 36.99 18.45
C ASN A 334 -5.24 37.57 17.18
N LYS A 335 -4.13 38.31 17.32
CA LYS A 335 -3.39 38.87 16.18
C LYS A 335 -3.10 37.72 15.22
N GLU A 336 -3.67 37.76 14.03
CA GLU A 336 -3.48 36.83 12.91
C GLU A 336 -1.98 36.47 12.69
N SER A 337 -1.07 37.33 13.15
CA SER A 337 0.37 37.10 13.17
C SER A 337 0.85 35.92 14.04
N LYS A 338 0.21 35.54 15.16
CA LYS A 338 0.76 34.51 16.07
C LYS A 338 0.71 33.11 15.44
N VAL A 339 -0.47 32.69 14.98
CA VAL A 339 -0.62 31.38 14.34
C VAL A 339 0.21 31.29 13.06
N LYS A 340 0.27 32.35 12.25
CA LYS A 340 1.14 32.43 11.06
C LYS A 340 2.63 32.29 11.41
N LYS A 341 3.09 32.90 12.52
CA LYS A 341 4.47 32.72 13.02
C LYS A 341 4.73 31.29 13.45
N ILE A 342 3.82 30.66 14.20
CA ILE A 342 3.97 29.26 14.64
C ILE A 342 3.99 28.33 13.42
N TYR A 343 3.04 28.50 12.51
CA TYR A 343 2.96 27.77 11.25
C TYR A 343 4.29 27.84 10.48
N LYS A 344 4.81 29.06 10.26
CA LYS A 344 6.07 29.26 9.54
C LYS A 344 7.27 28.64 10.27
N LYS A 345 7.34 28.80 11.60
CA LYS A 345 8.43 28.19 12.41
C LYS A 345 8.41 26.66 12.36
N LEU A 346 7.23 26.03 12.32
CA LEU A 346 7.11 24.58 12.16
C LEU A 346 7.58 24.15 10.77
N GLU A 347 7.14 24.85 9.71
CA GLU A 347 7.59 24.59 8.34
C GLU A 347 9.11 24.77 8.18
N ASP A 348 9.70 25.80 8.78
CA ASP A 348 11.15 26.05 8.76
C ASP A 348 11.96 24.95 9.47
N LYS A 349 11.30 24.12 10.30
CA LYS A 349 11.85 22.91 10.91
C LYS A 349 11.63 21.64 10.07
N GLY A 350 11.09 21.77 8.86
CA GLY A 350 10.84 20.68 7.94
C GLY A 350 9.56 19.88 8.23
N LEU A 351 8.67 20.39 9.09
CA LEU A 351 7.38 19.75 9.36
C LEU A 351 6.37 20.02 8.28
N GLU A 352 5.61 19.00 7.93
CA GLU A 352 4.43 19.16 7.09
C GLU A 352 3.24 19.56 7.97
N VAL A 353 2.77 20.80 7.81
CA VAL A 353 1.69 21.35 8.64
C VAL A 353 0.42 21.59 7.81
N LEU A 354 -0.71 21.09 8.30
CA LEU A 354 -2.03 21.53 7.86
C LEU A 354 -2.56 22.59 8.82
N LEU A 355 -2.74 23.82 8.34
CA LEU A 355 -3.31 24.91 9.13
C LEU A 355 -4.80 25.04 8.83
N ASP A 356 -5.66 24.85 9.84
CA ASP A 356 -7.07 25.17 9.76
C ASP A 356 -7.33 26.66 10.02
N ASP A 357 -7.22 27.44 8.95
CA ASP A 357 -7.37 28.90 8.88
C ASP A 357 -8.82 29.37 8.64
N ARG A 358 -9.75 28.43 8.47
CA ARG A 358 -11.14 28.70 8.09
C ARG A 358 -11.89 29.48 9.16
N ASP A 359 -12.92 30.22 8.75
CA ASP A 359 -13.81 30.95 9.67
C ASP A 359 -15.05 30.11 9.99
N VAL A 360 -14.84 29.03 10.74
CA VAL A 360 -15.88 28.09 11.19
C VAL A 360 -15.76 27.83 12.69
N SER A 361 -16.78 27.21 13.28
CA SER A 361 -16.80 26.94 14.73
C SER A 361 -15.65 26.04 15.18
N ALA A 362 -15.18 26.21 16.43
CA ALA A 362 -14.14 25.36 17.01
C ALA A 362 -14.53 23.86 16.98
N GLY A 363 -15.81 23.56 17.23
CA GLY A 363 -16.33 22.19 17.18
C GLY A 363 -16.22 21.57 15.79
N GLU A 364 -16.49 22.35 14.74
CA GLU A 364 -16.34 21.91 13.35
C GLU A 364 -14.87 21.63 12.99
N LYS A 365 -13.96 22.53 13.38
CA LYS A 365 -12.52 22.32 13.19
C LYS A 365 -12.03 21.05 13.88
N PHE A 366 -12.45 20.82 15.12
CA PHE A 366 -12.04 19.64 15.88
C PHE A 366 -12.62 18.34 15.31
N ALA A 367 -13.89 18.34 14.92
CA ALA A 367 -14.53 17.18 14.32
C ALA A 367 -13.85 16.79 12.99
N GLU A 368 -13.53 17.76 12.14
CA GLU A 368 -12.80 17.49 10.90
C GLU A 368 -11.34 17.07 11.15
N ALA A 369 -10.66 17.67 12.13
CA ALA A 369 -9.32 17.23 12.52
C ALA A 369 -9.29 15.78 12.99
N ASP A 370 -10.29 15.37 13.79
CA ASP A 370 -10.44 13.99 14.23
C ASP A 370 -10.79 13.06 13.06
N LEU A 371 -11.60 13.53 12.10
CA LEU A 371 -11.95 12.80 10.88
C LEU A 371 -10.72 12.55 9.97
N ILE A 372 -9.94 13.60 9.69
CA ILE A 372 -8.74 13.55 8.84
C ILE A 372 -7.65 12.71 9.49
N GLY A 373 -7.50 12.78 10.82
CA GLY A 373 -6.72 11.82 11.59
C GLY A 373 -5.23 12.14 11.75
N ILE A 374 -4.81 13.39 11.54
CA ILE A 374 -3.40 13.80 11.71
C ILE A 374 -2.95 13.54 13.17
N PRO A 375 -1.81 12.86 13.41
CA PRO A 375 -1.42 12.35 14.73
C PRO A 375 -1.32 13.40 15.84
N VAL A 376 -0.88 14.62 15.50
CA VAL A 376 -0.69 15.72 16.46
C VAL A 376 -1.56 16.89 16.07
N ARG A 377 -2.42 17.32 17.00
CA ARG A 377 -3.19 18.55 16.89
C ARG A 377 -2.61 19.62 17.80
N LEU A 378 -2.34 20.78 17.24
CA LEU A 378 -1.91 21.97 17.97
C LEU A 378 -3.01 23.01 17.88
N VAL A 379 -3.40 23.62 19.00
CA VAL A 379 -4.43 24.66 19.03
C VAL A 379 -3.84 25.95 19.55
N VAL A 380 -4.10 27.04 18.83
CA VAL A 380 -3.75 28.40 19.21
C VAL A 380 -5.03 29.19 19.40
N SER A 381 -5.21 29.74 20.60
CA SER A 381 -6.39 30.53 20.98
C SER A 381 -6.02 31.65 21.96
N LYS A 382 -6.98 32.51 22.32
CA LYS A 382 -6.79 33.54 23.34
C LYS A 382 -6.43 32.92 24.70
N GLU A 383 -7.09 31.82 25.06
CA GLU A 383 -6.92 31.10 26.33
C GLU A 383 -5.54 30.46 26.45
N THR A 384 -4.87 30.15 25.33
CA THR A 384 -3.53 29.58 25.35
C THR A 384 -2.43 30.59 25.70
N GLY A 385 -2.72 31.90 25.73
CA GLY A 385 -1.73 32.94 26.01
C GLY A 385 -0.56 32.88 25.02
N ASP A 386 0.67 32.70 25.49
CA ASP A 386 1.88 32.47 24.66
C ASP A 386 2.15 30.99 24.35
N LYS A 387 1.46 30.08 25.03
CA LYS A 387 1.62 28.63 24.85
C LYS A 387 0.79 28.11 23.66
N ILE A 388 0.87 26.80 23.45
CA ILE A 388 0.17 26.02 22.43
C ILE A 388 -0.48 24.83 23.14
N GLU A 389 -1.77 24.60 22.92
CA GLU A 389 -2.42 23.36 23.39
C GLU A 389 -2.02 22.21 22.46
N TRP A 390 -1.39 21.18 23.03
CA TRP A 390 -1.03 19.94 22.38
C TRP A 390 -2.08 18.86 22.68
N LYS A 391 -2.49 18.13 21.63
CA LYS A 391 -3.30 16.92 21.76
C LYS A 391 -2.83 15.86 20.76
N LEU A 392 -2.70 14.60 21.22
CA LEU A 392 -2.53 13.46 20.31
C LEU A 392 -3.89 13.00 19.79
N ARG A 393 -3.97 12.60 18.52
CA ARG A 393 -5.21 12.07 17.91
C ARG A 393 -5.80 10.88 18.69
N THR A 394 -4.96 10.12 19.37
CA THR A 394 -5.30 8.91 20.13
C THR A 394 -5.55 9.17 21.63
N SER A 395 -5.49 10.41 22.11
CA SER A 395 -5.64 10.73 23.53
C SER A 395 -6.56 11.91 23.75
N ASP A 396 -7.36 11.89 24.81
CA ASP A 396 -8.16 13.05 25.22
C ASP A 396 -7.39 14.01 26.12
N LYS A 397 -6.16 13.66 26.52
CA LYS A 397 -5.30 14.53 27.32
C LYS A 397 -4.83 15.74 26.50
N LYS A 398 -4.96 16.91 27.11
CA LYS A 398 -4.50 18.19 26.60
C LYS A 398 -3.37 18.72 27.47
N GLU A 399 -2.35 19.29 26.84
CA GLU A 399 -1.20 19.85 27.54
C GLU A 399 -0.86 21.22 26.97
N LEU A 400 -0.59 22.21 27.83
CA LEU A 400 -0.14 23.54 27.39
C LEU A 400 1.38 23.58 27.36
N LEU A 401 1.94 23.63 26.16
CA LEU A 401 3.38 23.59 25.91
C LEU A 401 3.87 24.92 25.32
N SER A 402 5.09 25.30 25.67
CA SER A 402 5.86 26.28 24.92
C SER A 402 6.22 25.74 23.53
N PHE A 403 6.63 26.64 22.63
CA PHE A 403 7.02 26.23 21.28
C PHE A 403 8.21 25.26 21.27
N ASP A 404 9.19 25.47 22.14
CA ASP A 404 10.38 24.59 22.22
C ASP A 404 10.02 23.20 22.76
N GLU A 405 9.10 23.11 23.71
CA GLU A 405 8.57 21.82 24.19
C GLU A 405 7.79 21.07 23.10
N VAL A 406 7.04 21.79 22.25
CA VAL A 406 6.35 21.21 21.09
C VAL A 406 7.36 20.57 20.13
N LEU A 407 8.44 21.29 19.79
CA LEU A 407 9.48 20.77 18.89
C LEU A 407 10.18 19.53 19.48
N ALA A 408 10.59 19.61 20.74
CA ALA A 408 11.23 18.49 21.43
C ALA A 408 10.35 17.23 21.39
N ARG A 409 9.03 17.38 21.54
CA ARG A 409 8.09 16.26 21.54
C ARG A 409 7.81 15.70 20.15
N LEU A 410 7.88 16.52 19.10
CA LEU A 410 7.82 16.05 17.70
C LEU A 410 9.10 15.28 17.28
N LYS A 411 10.13 15.29 18.15
CA LYS A 411 11.47 14.70 17.94
C LYS A 411 12.20 15.38 16.78
N ILE A 412 12.28 16.71 16.85
CA ILE A 412 12.91 17.58 15.83
C ILE A 412 13.91 18.51 16.50
#